data_AF-A0A250VKM9-F1
#
_entry.id   AF-A0A250VKM9-F1
#
_cell.length_a   1.000
_cell.length_b   1.000
_cell.length_c   1.000
_cell.angle_alpha   90.00
_cell.angle_beta   90.00
_cell.angle_gamma   90.00
#
_symmetry.space_group_name_H-M   'P 1'
#
loop_
_entity.id
_entity.type
_entity.pdbx_description
1 polymer ?
#
loop_
_entity_poly.entity_id
_entity_poly.type
_entity_poly.pdbx_seq_one_letter_code
_entity_poly.pdbx_strand_id
1 'polypeptide(L)'
;MAQKPVVVTEAEWEKDKENIQRVETPLPGFPDAQPLVTYFKVEYVDDFTEKAAPGGTESVPLLVPVEKERETTELDAEGDTVLNGDGTAKIVTEKYWDFEARELDLSDASIKKLVTALKPFYDKSRERVVSATPRVTASTSGGSGHDLNAIRAWARGAGHEVNDKGRVANRIIDLYYTNNPGVKRPDAS
;
A
#
# COMPACT_ATOMS: atom_id res chain seq x y z
N MET A 1 -4.04 3.12 -10.46
CA MET A 1 -4.52 3.96 -11.58
C MET A 1 -3.37 4.40 -12.49
N ALA A 2 -3.07 3.63 -13.53
CA ALA A 2 -2.19 4.04 -14.62
C ALA A 2 -2.82 5.20 -15.40
N GLN A 3 -2.27 6.40 -15.21
CA GLN A 3 -2.69 7.63 -15.87
C GLN A 3 -1.54 8.15 -16.72
N LYS A 4 -1.82 8.49 -18.00
CA LYS A 4 -0.84 9.08 -18.89
C LYS A 4 -1.27 10.50 -19.27
N PRO A 5 -0.47 11.54 -18.95
CA PRO A 5 -0.73 12.88 -19.44
C PRO A 5 -0.39 12.97 -20.93
N VAL A 6 -1.33 13.46 -21.72
CA VAL A 6 -1.18 13.71 -23.16
C VAL A 6 -1.34 15.21 -23.42
N VAL A 7 -0.38 15.81 -24.13
CA VAL A 7 -0.49 17.20 -24.55
C VAL A 7 -1.50 17.29 -25.69
N VAL A 8 -2.49 18.15 -25.53
CA VAL A 8 -3.59 18.37 -26.49
C VAL A 8 -3.65 19.83 -26.92
N THR A 9 -4.50 20.11 -27.90
CA THR A 9 -4.67 21.46 -28.47
C THR A 9 -5.72 22.28 -27.70
N GLU A 10 -5.66 23.60 -27.86
CA GLU A 10 -6.67 24.52 -27.32
C GLU A 10 -8.09 24.22 -27.83
N ALA A 11 -8.21 23.83 -29.11
CA ALA A 11 -9.49 23.47 -29.72
C ALA A 11 -10.10 22.19 -29.12
N GLU A 12 -9.27 21.29 -28.59
CA GLU A 12 -9.71 20.11 -27.86
C GLU A 12 -10.10 20.46 -26.42
N TRP A 13 -9.33 21.34 -25.76
CA TRP A 13 -9.69 21.88 -24.45
C TRP A 13 -11.05 22.58 -24.47
N GLU A 14 -11.33 23.41 -25.48
CA GLU A 14 -12.62 24.09 -25.61
C GLU A 14 -13.82 23.11 -25.69
N LYS A 15 -13.60 21.90 -26.21
CA LYS A 15 -14.62 20.86 -26.34
C LYS A 15 -14.78 20.01 -25.08
N ASP A 16 -13.76 19.94 -24.24
CA ASP A 16 -13.69 19.04 -23.08
C ASP A 16 -12.93 19.68 -21.91
N LYS A 17 -13.46 20.81 -21.41
CA LYS A 17 -12.84 21.62 -20.34
C LYS A 17 -12.77 20.90 -18.99
N GLU A 18 -13.63 19.91 -18.76
CA GLU A 18 -13.67 19.16 -17.51
C GLU A 18 -12.53 18.14 -17.41
N ASN A 19 -12.13 17.53 -18.54
CA ASN A 19 -11.12 16.47 -18.55
C ASN A 19 -9.73 16.93 -19.04
N ILE A 20 -9.62 18.15 -19.54
CA ILE A 20 -8.36 18.72 -20.04
C ILE A 20 -7.94 19.88 -19.14
N GLN A 21 -6.78 19.75 -18.51
CA GLN A 21 -6.19 20.78 -17.66
C GLN A 21 -5.45 21.81 -18.50
N ARG A 22 -5.72 23.09 -18.24
CA ARG A 22 -4.99 24.23 -18.82
C ARG A 22 -3.93 24.69 -17.83
N VAL A 23 -2.66 24.62 -18.23
CA VAL A 23 -1.52 25.02 -17.40
C VAL A 23 -0.83 26.21 -18.05
N GLU A 24 -0.74 27.31 -17.30
CA GLU A 24 0.03 28.50 -17.70
C GLU A 24 1.41 28.45 -17.05
N THR A 25 2.46 28.45 -17.87
CA THR A 25 3.85 28.46 -17.41
C THR A 25 4.46 29.83 -17.70
N PRO A 26 4.75 30.67 -16.69
CA PRO A 26 5.41 31.95 -16.90
C PRO A 26 6.85 31.75 -17.37
N LEU A 27 7.34 32.66 -18.23
CA LEU A 27 8.68 32.58 -18.80
C LEU A 27 9.73 33.18 -17.84
N PRO A 28 10.68 32.38 -17.32
CA PRO A 28 11.72 32.90 -16.44
C PRO A 28 12.58 33.95 -17.16
N GLY A 29 12.79 35.10 -16.52
CA GLY A 29 13.57 36.21 -17.08
C GLY A 29 12.80 37.17 -17.99
N PHE A 30 11.52 36.90 -18.26
CA PHE A 30 10.64 37.75 -19.07
C PHE A 30 9.30 37.99 -18.36
N PRO A 31 9.27 38.84 -17.32
CA PRO A 31 8.09 39.03 -16.46
C PRO A 31 6.88 39.63 -17.19
N ASP A 32 7.12 40.38 -18.27
CA ASP A 32 6.06 41.00 -19.08
C ASP A 32 5.64 40.17 -20.30
N ALA A 33 6.27 39.01 -20.52
CA ALA A 33 5.91 38.13 -21.62
C ALA A 33 4.64 37.33 -21.29
N GLN A 34 3.86 37.03 -22.32
CA GLN A 34 2.70 36.15 -22.16
C GLN A 34 3.14 34.75 -21.72
N PRO A 35 2.43 34.11 -20.78
CA PRO A 35 2.78 32.77 -20.31
C PRO A 35 2.57 31.73 -21.41
N LEU A 36 3.39 30.67 -21.39
CA LEU A 36 3.20 29.52 -22.26
C LEU A 36 1.99 28.72 -21.77
N VAL A 37 0.96 28.60 -22.61
CA VAL A 37 -0.24 27.82 -22.30
C VAL A 37 -0.08 26.41 -22.86
N THR A 38 -0.24 25.39 -22.00
CA THR A 38 -0.24 23.98 -22.40
C THR A 38 -1.49 23.29 -21.87
N TYR A 39 -2.07 22.41 -22.68
CA TYR A 39 -3.27 21.65 -22.32
C TYR A 39 -2.91 20.18 -22.12
N PHE A 40 -3.26 19.61 -20.97
CA PHE A 40 -2.98 18.22 -20.61
C PHE A 40 -4.28 17.46 -20.43
N LYS A 41 -4.44 16.37 -21.20
CA LYS A 41 -5.50 15.40 -21.01
C LYS A 41 -4.97 14.20 -20.22
N VAL A 42 -5.70 13.80 -19.17
CA VAL A 42 -5.41 12.54 -18.47
C VAL A 42 -6.10 11.42 -19.22
N GLU A 43 -5.31 10.51 -19.80
CA GLU A 43 -5.84 9.28 -20.38
C GLU A 43 -5.67 8.13 -19.40
N TYR A 44 -6.77 7.43 -19.15
CA TYR A 44 -6.76 6.17 -18.42
C TYR A 44 -6.40 5.05 -19.38
N VAL A 45 -5.54 4.14 -18.93
CA VAL A 45 -5.14 2.96 -19.70
C VAL A 45 -5.59 1.72 -18.95
N ASP A 46 -6.25 0.82 -19.67
CA ASP A 46 -6.63 -0.50 -19.16
C ASP A 46 -5.39 -1.41 -19.17
N ASP A 47 -4.98 -1.89 -17.99
CA ASP A 47 -3.74 -2.68 -17.83
C ASP A 47 -3.80 -4.04 -18.54
N PHE A 48 -4.99 -4.60 -18.76
CA PHE A 48 -5.15 -5.90 -19.43
C PHE A 48 -5.03 -5.79 -20.94
N THR A 49 -5.56 -4.73 -21.53
CA THR A 49 -5.57 -4.52 -22.98
C THR A 49 -4.50 -3.56 -23.47
N GLU A 50 -3.86 -2.82 -22.56
CA GLU A 50 -2.92 -1.72 -22.81
C GLU A 50 -3.53 -0.59 -23.68
N LYS A 51 -4.85 -0.46 -23.67
CA LYS A 51 -5.61 0.51 -24.49
C LYS A 51 -6.23 1.61 -23.64
N ALA A 52 -6.44 2.76 -24.27
CA ALA A 52 -7.16 3.86 -23.66
C ALA A 52 -8.57 3.44 -23.24
N ALA A 53 -8.92 3.78 -22.00
CA ALA A 53 -10.21 3.53 -21.37
C ALA A 53 -10.92 4.87 -21.15
N PRO A 54 -11.65 5.39 -22.14
CA PRO A 54 -12.27 6.72 -22.07
C PRO A 54 -13.36 6.86 -20.99
N GLY A 55 -13.79 5.76 -20.37
CA GLY A 55 -14.69 5.74 -19.20
C GLY A 55 -13.97 5.64 -17.85
N GLY A 56 -12.63 5.68 -17.84
CA GLY A 56 -11.82 5.42 -16.65
C GLY A 56 -11.48 3.94 -16.46
N THR A 57 -10.77 3.67 -15.37
CA THR A 57 -10.43 2.33 -14.91
C THR A 57 -10.76 2.18 -13.43
N GLU A 58 -11.06 0.95 -13.02
CA GLU A 58 -11.25 0.56 -11.63
C GLU A 58 -10.10 -0.36 -11.21
N SER A 59 -9.52 -0.11 -10.03
CA SER A 59 -8.45 -0.93 -9.47
C SER A 59 -9.03 -2.19 -8.84
N VAL A 60 -8.77 -3.34 -9.45
CA VAL A 60 -9.28 -4.65 -9.04
C VAL A 60 -8.18 -5.44 -8.31
N PRO A 61 -8.35 -5.77 -7.02
CA PRO A 61 -7.42 -6.64 -6.31
C PRO A 61 -7.62 -8.11 -6.70
N LEU A 62 -6.52 -8.85 -6.83
CA LEU A 62 -6.48 -10.26 -7.20
C LEU A 62 -5.65 -11.05 -6.18
N LEU A 63 -6.15 -12.23 -5.77
CA LEU A 63 -5.36 -13.25 -5.08
C LEU A 63 -5.07 -14.36 -6.07
N VAL A 64 -3.87 -14.35 -6.65
CA VAL A 64 -3.46 -15.28 -7.70
C VAL A 64 -2.85 -16.53 -7.05
N PRO A 65 -3.40 -17.73 -7.27
CA PRO A 65 -2.80 -18.95 -6.76
C PRO A 65 -1.47 -19.22 -7.48
N VAL A 66 -0.41 -19.46 -6.72
CA VAL A 66 0.91 -19.82 -7.23
C VAL A 66 1.39 -21.12 -6.60
N GLU A 67 1.97 -21.98 -7.42
CA GLU A 67 2.64 -23.19 -6.93
C GLU A 67 4.01 -22.79 -6.40
N LYS A 68 4.30 -23.17 -5.15
CA LYS A 68 5.58 -22.95 -4.49
C LYS A 68 6.15 -24.26 -4.01
N GLU A 69 7.45 -24.27 -3.79
CA GLU A 69 8.19 -25.40 -3.26
C GLU A 69 8.72 -25.05 -1.86
N ARG A 70 8.70 -26.02 -0.96
CA ARG A 70 9.36 -25.93 0.36
C ARG A 70 10.16 -27.18 0.61
N GLU A 71 11.30 -27.01 1.25
CA GLU A 71 12.07 -28.13 1.79
C GLU A 71 11.43 -28.56 3.11
N THR A 72 11.06 -29.84 3.18
CA THR A 72 10.56 -30.48 4.40
C THR A 72 11.36 -31.74 4.68
N THR A 73 11.29 -32.21 5.93
CA THR A 73 11.86 -33.50 6.29
C THR A 73 10.93 -34.62 5.82
N GLU A 74 11.50 -35.67 5.25
CA GLU A 74 10.76 -36.88 4.92
C GLU A 74 10.33 -37.59 6.20
N LEU A 75 9.04 -37.90 6.30
CA LEU A 75 8.46 -38.65 7.41
C LEU A 75 8.08 -40.05 6.93
N ASP A 76 8.25 -41.06 7.79
CA ASP A 76 7.75 -42.41 7.54
C ASP A 76 6.24 -42.54 7.84
N ALA A 77 5.71 -43.76 7.77
CA ALA A 77 4.28 -44.02 7.97
C ALA A 77 3.82 -43.76 9.41
N GLU A 78 4.76 -43.72 10.35
CA GLU A 78 4.58 -43.47 11.76
C GLU A 78 4.74 -41.98 12.11
N GLY A 79 5.27 -41.17 11.19
CA GLY A 79 5.48 -39.73 11.33
C GLY A 79 6.87 -39.36 11.86
N ASP A 80 7.80 -40.32 11.91
CA ASP A 80 9.18 -40.12 12.35
C ASP A 80 10.08 -39.65 11.19
N THR A 81 11.10 -38.87 11.52
CA THR A 81 12.05 -38.33 10.54
C THR A 81 12.92 -39.43 9.93
N VAL A 82 12.90 -39.54 8.60
CA VAL A 82 13.83 -40.40 7.86
C VAL A 82 15.21 -39.76 7.86
N LEU A 83 16.22 -40.52 8.31
CA LEU A 83 17.61 -40.09 8.35
C LEU A 83 18.41 -40.69 7.19
N ASN A 84 19.39 -39.92 6.71
CA ASN A 84 20.44 -40.39 5.80
C ASN A 84 21.42 -41.29 6.55
N GLY A 85 22.29 -41.98 5.81
CA GLY A 85 23.33 -42.86 6.39
C GLY A 85 24.34 -42.16 7.31
N ASP A 86 24.42 -40.83 7.27
CA ASP A 86 25.25 -40.00 8.14
C ASP A 86 24.50 -39.47 9.39
N GLY A 87 23.24 -39.86 9.59
CA GLY A 87 22.40 -39.44 10.70
C GLY A 87 21.77 -38.05 10.54
N THR A 88 21.90 -37.41 9.37
CA THR A 88 21.21 -36.15 9.06
C THR A 88 19.78 -36.41 8.57
N ALA A 89 18.86 -35.45 8.78
CA ALA A 89 17.50 -35.53 8.27
C ALA A 89 17.48 -35.54 6.74
N LYS A 90 16.71 -36.45 6.15
CA LYS A 90 16.49 -36.50 4.71
C LYS A 90 15.50 -35.42 4.32
N ILE A 91 15.96 -34.46 3.52
CA ILE A 91 15.16 -33.35 3.02
C ILE A 91 14.52 -33.74 1.70
N VAL A 92 13.22 -33.44 1.57
CA VAL A 92 12.43 -33.60 0.35
C VAL A 92 11.78 -32.27 -0.01
N THR A 93 11.66 -32.01 -1.31
CA THR A 93 10.96 -30.83 -1.82
C THR A 93 9.48 -31.14 -1.98
N GLU A 94 8.64 -30.42 -1.25
CA GLU A 94 7.18 -30.51 -1.35
C GLU A 94 6.62 -29.30 -2.09
N LYS A 95 5.69 -29.56 -3.03
CA LYS A 95 4.92 -28.53 -3.73
C LYS A 95 3.66 -28.19 -2.94
N TYR A 96 3.39 -26.90 -2.79
CA TYR A 96 2.20 -26.39 -2.13
C TYR A 96 1.62 -25.18 -2.88
N TRP A 97 0.33 -24.91 -2.66
CA TRP A 97 -0.33 -23.73 -3.21
C TRP A 97 -0.25 -22.58 -2.22
N ASP A 98 0.20 -21.43 -2.70
CA ASP A 98 0.15 -20.15 -2.00
C ASP A 98 -0.62 -19.12 -2.85
N PHE A 99 -0.77 -17.89 -2.35
CA PHE A 99 -1.43 -16.82 -3.06
C PHE A 99 -0.56 -15.56 -3.11
N GLU A 100 -0.54 -14.91 -4.26
CA GLU A 100 0.06 -13.58 -4.42
C GLU A 100 -1.03 -12.53 -4.54
N ALA A 101 -0.96 -11.50 -3.70
CA ALA A 101 -1.81 -10.32 -3.81
C ALA A 101 -1.29 -9.42 -4.93
N ARG A 102 -2.13 -9.21 -5.95
CA ARG A 102 -1.86 -8.38 -7.12
C ARG A 102 -3.01 -7.38 -7.32
N GLU A 103 -2.79 -6.38 -8.15
CA GLU A 103 -3.78 -5.36 -8.48
C GLU A 103 -3.68 -5.02 -9.97
N LEU A 104 -4.81 -4.70 -10.60
CA LEU A 104 -4.90 -4.27 -12.01
C LEU A 104 -5.91 -3.14 -12.14
N ASP A 105 -5.59 -2.12 -12.93
CA ASP A 105 -6.54 -1.10 -13.34
C ASP A 105 -7.27 -1.54 -14.62
N LEU A 106 -8.56 -1.82 -14.52
CA LEU A 106 -9.35 -2.38 -15.62
C LEU A 106 -10.49 -1.48 -16.04
N SER A 107 -10.79 -1.43 -17.33
CA SER A 107 -12.04 -0.84 -17.84
C SER A 107 -13.23 -1.76 -17.54
N ASP A 108 -14.45 -1.20 -17.54
CA ASP A 108 -15.69 -1.97 -17.37
C ASP A 108 -15.78 -3.21 -18.28
N ALA A 109 -15.29 -3.09 -19.51
CA ALA A 109 -15.28 -4.18 -20.48
C ALA A 109 -14.33 -5.31 -20.05
N SER A 110 -13.14 -4.98 -19.54
CA SER A 110 -12.16 -5.96 -19.05
C SER A 110 -12.59 -6.58 -17.72
N ILE A 111 -13.23 -5.82 -16.83
CA ILE A 111 -13.83 -6.34 -15.59
C ILE A 111 -14.88 -7.41 -15.91
N LYS A 112 -15.79 -7.12 -16.85
CA LYS A 112 -16.81 -8.11 -17.28
C LYS A 112 -16.17 -9.39 -17.83
N LYS A 113 -15.08 -9.26 -18.59
CA LYS A 113 -14.33 -10.43 -19.10
C LYS A 113 -13.74 -11.24 -17.95
N LEU A 114 -13.08 -10.59 -16.99
CA LEU A 114 -12.48 -11.24 -15.83
C LEU A 114 -13.53 -12.00 -15.01
N VAL A 115 -14.64 -11.34 -14.66
CA VAL A 115 -15.73 -11.96 -13.90
C VAL A 115 -16.32 -13.15 -14.66
N THR A 116 -16.54 -13.02 -15.97
CA THR A 116 -17.05 -14.12 -16.80
C THR A 116 -16.08 -15.31 -16.85
N ALA A 117 -14.77 -15.05 -16.96
CA ALA A 117 -13.76 -16.10 -16.98
C ALA A 117 -13.65 -16.85 -15.64
N LEU A 118 -13.83 -16.15 -14.51
CA LEU A 118 -13.80 -16.75 -13.17
C LEU A 118 -15.11 -17.46 -12.78
N LYS A 119 -16.22 -17.12 -13.44
CA LYS A 119 -17.55 -17.62 -13.09
C LYS A 119 -17.65 -19.15 -12.93
N PRO A 120 -17.09 -20.00 -13.81
CA PRO A 120 -17.19 -21.45 -13.67
C PRO A 120 -16.53 -21.98 -12.39
N PHE A 121 -15.44 -21.34 -11.94
CA PHE A 121 -14.74 -21.70 -10.70
C PHE A 121 -15.47 -21.14 -9.48
N TYR A 122 -15.89 -19.88 -9.57
CA TYR A 122 -16.63 -19.19 -8.51
C TYR A 122 -17.93 -19.92 -8.16
N ASP A 123 -18.74 -20.30 -9.16
CA ASP A 123 -20.03 -20.97 -8.96
C ASP A 123 -19.90 -22.36 -8.31
N LYS A 124 -18.72 -22.98 -8.39
CA LYS A 124 -18.39 -24.27 -7.76
C LYS A 124 -17.56 -24.14 -6.48
N SER A 125 -17.20 -22.91 -6.12
CA SER A 125 -16.42 -22.63 -4.92
C SER A 125 -17.30 -22.66 -3.67
N ARG A 126 -16.64 -22.75 -2.52
CA ARG A 126 -17.28 -22.57 -1.22
C ARG A 126 -16.73 -21.31 -0.58
N GLU A 127 -17.55 -20.65 0.24
CA GLU A 127 -17.08 -19.54 1.06
C GLU A 127 -15.95 -20.04 1.97
N ARG A 128 -14.79 -19.41 1.84
CA ARG A 128 -13.68 -19.64 2.76
C ARG A 128 -13.85 -18.64 3.89
N VAL A 129 -13.85 -19.13 5.13
CA VAL A 129 -13.62 -18.27 6.29
C VAL A 129 -12.18 -17.78 6.19
N VAL A 130 -11.98 -16.69 5.47
CA VAL A 130 -10.80 -15.87 5.62
C VAL A 130 -10.96 -15.20 6.97
N SER A 131 -10.15 -15.62 7.95
CA SER A 131 -9.89 -14.77 9.11
C SER A 131 -9.48 -13.45 8.51
N ALA A 132 -10.33 -12.43 8.62
CA ALA A 132 -10.11 -11.16 7.95
C ALA A 132 -8.68 -10.75 8.28
N THR A 133 -7.78 -10.80 7.30
CA THR A 133 -6.46 -10.22 7.46
C THR A 133 -6.79 -8.81 7.91
N PRO A 134 -6.43 -8.40 9.14
CA PRO A 134 -6.77 -7.06 9.58
C PRO A 134 -6.19 -6.18 8.49
N ARG A 135 -7.05 -5.41 7.83
CA ARG A 135 -6.60 -4.29 7.02
C ARG A 135 -5.60 -3.63 7.94
N VAL A 136 -4.32 -3.66 7.59
CA VAL A 136 -3.34 -2.83 8.23
C VAL A 136 -3.70 -1.43 7.76
N THR A 137 -4.81 -0.89 8.27
CA THR A 137 -4.77 0.47 8.76
C THR A 137 -3.53 0.43 9.62
N ALA A 138 -2.50 1.15 9.22
CA ALA A 138 -1.38 1.41 10.07
C ALA A 138 -1.96 2.04 11.35
N SER A 139 -2.39 1.19 12.29
CA SER A 139 -2.35 1.52 13.68
C SER A 139 -0.88 1.76 13.86
N THR A 140 -0.54 3.04 13.90
CA THR A 140 0.76 3.51 14.36
C THR A 140 0.87 3.08 15.81
N SER A 141 1.06 1.78 16.04
CA SER A 141 1.72 1.23 17.22
C SER A 141 3.21 1.52 17.09
N GLY A 142 3.55 2.76 16.74
CA GLY A 142 4.72 3.41 17.28
C GLY A 142 4.37 3.70 18.72
N GLY A 143 4.43 2.67 19.57
CA GLY A 143 4.73 2.89 20.97
C GLY A 143 6.07 3.60 20.96
N SER A 144 6.01 4.93 20.99
CA SER A 144 7.20 5.75 21.10
C SER A 144 7.91 5.24 22.34
N GLY A 145 9.13 4.74 22.24
CA GLY A 145 9.87 4.10 23.35
C GLY A 145 10.11 5.00 24.57
N HIS A 146 9.46 6.16 24.62
CA HIS A 146 9.41 7.09 25.73
C HIS A 146 8.57 6.52 26.87
N ASP A 147 8.99 6.82 28.09
CA ASP A 147 8.17 6.63 29.27
C ASP A 147 7.08 7.71 29.32
N LEU A 148 5.95 7.43 28.65
CA LEU A 148 4.80 8.34 28.59
C LEU A 148 4.18 8.60 29.98
N ASN A 149 4.38 7.71 30.96
CA ASN A 149 3.86 7.92 32.31
C ASN A 149 4.70 8.97 33.04
N ALA A 150 6.03 8.88 32.95
CA ALA A 150 6.94 9.89 33.48
C ALA A 150 6.70 11.26 32.81
N ILE A 151 6.56 11.28 31.48
CA ILE A 151 6.30 12.52 30.73
C ILE A 151 4.97 13.15 31.15
N ARG A 152 3.89 12.38 31.30
CA ARG A 152 2.60 12.91 31.77
C ARG A 152 2.66 13.42 33.21
N ALA A 153 3.36 12.72 34.10
CA ALA A 153 3.52 13.13 35.50
C ALA A 153 4.25 14.48 35.58
N TRP A 154 5.38 14.61 34.87
CA TRP A 154 6.11 15.87 34.77
C TRP A 154 5.26 16.96 34.10
N ALA A 155 4.58 16.66 33.00
CA ALA A 155 3.77 17.64 32.26
C ALA A 155 2.66 18.23 33.15
N ARG A 156 1.93 17.41 33.89
CA ARG A 156 0.92 17.90 34.85
C ARG A 156 1.53 18.75 35.96
N GLY A 157 2.69 18.34 36.49
CA GLY A 157 3.42 19.12 37.50
C GLY A 157 3.96 20.46 36.96
N ALA A 158 4.30 20.52 35.67
CA ALA A 158 4.75 21.70 34.96
C ALA A 158 3.61 22.59 34.43
N GLY A 159 2.34 22.22 34.69
CA GLY A 159 1.16 22.98 34.24
C GLY A 159 0.81 22.79 32.75
N HIS A 160 1.33 21.75 32.10
CA HIS A 160 0.97 21.39 30.73
C HIS A 160 -0.25 20.48 30.67
N GLU A 161 -1.16 20.76 29.74
CA GLU A 161 -2.34 19.93 29.49
C GLU A 161 -1.96 18.66 28.73
N VAL A 162 -2.23 17.50 29.32
CA VAL A 162 -1.97 16.17 28.75
C VAL A 162 -3.14 15.24 29.03
N ASN A 163 -3.47 14.39 28.06
CA ASN A 163 -4.52 13.39 28.21
C ASN A 163 -4.03 12.21 29.08
N ASP A 164 -4.93 11.61 29.85
CA ASP A 164 -4.61 10.52 30.79
C ASP A 164 -4.18 9.23 30.09
N LYS A 165 -4.66 9.01 28.87
CA LYS A 165 -4.33 7.86 28.04
C LYS A 165 -4.03 8.28 26.60
N GLY A 166 -3.21 7.49 25.91
CA GLY A 166 -2.89 7.70 24.49
C GLY A 166 -1.66 8.57 24.24
N ARG A 167 -1.54 9.07 23.01
CA ARG A 167 -0.37 9.82 22.52
C ARG A 167 -0.17 11.12 23.30
N VAL A 168 1.06 11.40 23.71
CA VAL A 168 1.48 12.71 24.23
C VAL A 168 1.96 13.55 23.06
N ALA A 169 1.60 14.83 23.02
CA ALA A 169 2.06 15.73 21.95
C ALA A 169 3.59 15.82 21.93
N ASN A 170 4.21 15.75 20.75
CA ASN A 170 5.67 15.76 20.59
C ASN A 170 6.33 16.96 21.29
N ARG A 171 5.69 18.14 21.26
CA ARG A 171 6.16 19.34 21.97
C ARG A 171 6.37 19.11 23.47
N ILE A 172 5.51 18.32 24.11
CA ILE A 172 5.62 18.00 25.55
C ILE A 172 6.74 16.98 25.79
N ILE A 173 6.91 16.04 24.86
CA ILE A 173 8.02 15.07 24.89
C ILE A 173 9.36 15.82 24.78
N ASP A 174 9.48 16.74 23.82
CA ASP A 174 10.69 17.56 23.64
C ASP A 174 11.01 18.38 24.89
N LEU A 175 10.02 19.10 25.45
CA LEU A 175 10.20 19.90 26.67
C LEU A 175 10.63 19.04 27.86
N TYR A 176 10.07 17.83 27.99
CA TYR A 176 10.47 16.90 29.05
C TYR A 176 11.96 16.58 28.97
N TYR A 177 12.48 16.21 27.79
CA TYR A 177 13.90 15.89 27.65
C TYR A 177 14.82 17.11 27.74
N THR A 178 14.38 18.28 27.28
CA THR A 178 15.11 19.55 27.50
C THR A 178 15.23 19.86 29.00
N ASN A 179 14.18 19.62 29.77
CA ASN A 179 14.16 19.91 31.21
C ASN A 179 14.75 18.77 32.06
N ASN A 180 15.04 17.61 31.46
CA ASN A 180 15.59 16.43 32.10
C ASN A 180 16.76 15.86 31.26
N PRO A 181 17.88 16.58 31.12
CA PRO A 181 18.97 16.20 30.22
C PRO A 181 19.67 14.89 30.59
N GLY A 182 19.47 14.39 31.81
CA GLY A 182 19.98 13.08 32.26
C GLY A 182 19.12 11.88 31.84
N VAL A 183 17.95 12.10 31.25
CA VAL A 183 17.06 11.02 30.79
C VAL A 183 17.33 10.75 29.32
N LYS A 184 17.71 9.50 28.99
CA LYS A 184 18.01 9.13 27.59
C LYS A 184 16.76 9.22 26.73
N ARG A 185 16.88 9.94 25.61
CA ARG A 185 15.85 10.06 24.57
C ARG A 185 15.94 8.84 23.63
N PRO A 186 14.90 7.99 23.51
CA PRO A 186 14.93 6.77 22.70
C PRO A 186 15.12 6.98 21.20
N ASP A 187 14.78 8.16 20.69
CA ASP A 187 14.88 8.62 19.30
C ASP A 187 16.12 9.47 19.04
N ALA A 188 16.94 9.78 20.05
CA ALA A 188 18.25 10.40 19.86
C ALA A 188 19.32 9.30 19.72
N SER A 189 19.78 9.08 18.48
CA SER A 189 21.00 8.34 18.18
C SER A 189 22.24 9.15 18.53
#